data_AF-A0A1F8GET5-F1
#
_entry.id   AF-A0A1F8GET5-F1
#
_cell.length_a   1.000
_cell.length_b   1.000
_cell.length_c   1.000
_cell.angle_alpha   90.00
_cell.angle_beta   90.00
_cell.angle_gamma   90.00
#
_symmetry.space_group_name_H-M   'P 1'
#
loop_
_entity.id
_entity.type
_entity.pdbx_description
1 polymer ?
#
loop_
_entity_poly.entity_id
_entity_poly.type
_entity_poly.pdbx_seq_one_letter_code
_entity_poly.pdbx_strand_id
1 'polypeptide(L)'
;MAAPITHIVLADKVFDEYFPNLSKDKFLVGTSFPDIRYLRVIKREQTHPKNITLSDIKSVESFNGGLLFHILIDRVRENYMQENDIYSLMPASKLITQTLKLLEDELFYDRLENWGLVSSYFDNVLSEELEYPVKEKDVLKWHKLLQSYLSEKPTLETRKDFFEAIYFTEENAKEVEDNLAIIRSNPKVLEIVGSFYKDFDKLLNNA
;
A
#
# COMPACT_ATOMS: atom_id res chain seq x y z
N MET A 1 4.15 -6.14 -4.48
CA MET A 1 3.41 -4.87 -4.27
C MET A 1 2.72 -4.90 -2.93
N ALA A 2 2.64 -3.80 -2.19
CA ALA A 2 1.89 -3.73 -0.93
C ALA A 2 0.42 -3.35 -1.16
N ALA A 3 -0.38 -3.28 -0.09
CA ALA A 3 -1.75 -2.76 -0.09
C ALA A 3 -1.80 -1.39 0.63
N PRO A 4 -2.93 -0.64 0.56
CA PRO A 4 -2.95 0.77 0.92
C PRO A 4 -2.48 1.09 2.34
N ILE A 5 -2.92 0.33 3.35
CA ILE A 5 -2.51 0.57 4.75
C ILE A 5 -1.02 0.32 4.91
N THR A 6 -0.52 -0.78 4.35
CA THR A 6 0.91 -1.12 4.38
C THR A 6 1.76 -0.03 3.74
N HIS A 7 1.35 0.51 2.59
CA HIS A 7 2.05 1.62 1.95
C HIS A 7 2.13 2.86 2.85
N ILE A 8 1.00 3.26 3.43
CA ILE A 8 0.93 4.44 4.31
C ILE A 8 1.76 4.23 5.57
N VAL A 9 1.61 3.09 6.24
CA VAL A 9 2.31 2.79 7.50
C VAL A 9 3.82 2.76 7.30
N LEU A 10 4.30 2.15 6.21
CA LEU A 10 5.73 2.09 5.91
C LEU A 10 6.29 3.46 5.50
N ALA A 11 5.52 4.27 4.78
CA ALA A 11 5.88 5.66 4.48
C ALA A 11 5.94 6.51 5.74
N ASP A 12 4.92 6.45 6.60
CA ASP A 12 4.87 7.18 7.86
C ASP A 12 6.06 6.82 8.77
N LYS A 13 6.35 5.52 8.92
CA LYS A 13 7.42 4.98 9.77
C LYS A 13 8.78 5.63 9.52
N VAL A 14 9.10 5.92 8.26
CA VAL A 14 10.44 6.42 7.87
C VAL A 14 10.43 7.89 7.45
N PHE A 15 9.25 8.54 7.45
CA PHE A 15 9.07 9.85 6.84
C PHE A 15 9.99 10.91 7.46
N ASP A 16 9.95 11.05 8.78
CA ASP A 16 10.65 12.13 9.48
C ASP A 16 12.18 12.01 9.36
N GLU A 17 12.69 10.79 9.21
CA GLU A 17 14.13 10.53 9.05
C GLU A 17 14.60 10.73 7.60
N TYR A 18 13.85 10.20 6.63
CA TYR A 18 14.31 10.17 5.23
C TYR A 18 13.86 11.39 4.43
N PHE A 19 12.74 12.00 4.79
CA PHE A 19 12.07 13.05 4.01
C PHE A 19 11.69 14.29 4.83
N PRO A 20 12.55 14.79 5.75
CA PRO A 20 12.19 15.88 6.67
C PRO A 20 11.85 17.21 5.98
N ASN A 21 12.22 17.38 4.71
CA ASN A 21 11.96 18.58 3.93
C ASN A 21 10.69 18.49 3.07
N LEU A 22 9.99 17.35 3.08
CA LEU A 22 8.75 17.16 2.33
C LEU A 22 7.53 17.39 3.21
N SER A 23 6.39 17.65 2.57
CA SER A 23 5.08 17.76 3.20
C SER A 23 4.49 16.37 3.37
N LYS A 24 4.31 15.93 4.62
CA LYS A 24 3.87 14.56 4.96
C LYS A 24 2.51 14.20 4.38
N ASP A 25 1.56 15.12 4.45
CA ASP A 25 0.22 15.00 3.85
C ASP A 25 0.30 14.70 2.35
N LYS A 26 0.96 15.56 1.58
CA LYS A 26 1.13 15.38 0.13
C LYS A 26 1.92 14.12 -0.22
N PHE A 27 2.93 13.80 0.58
CA PHE A 27 3.74 12.60 0.39
C PHE A 27 2.92 11.31 0.59
N LEU A 28 2.06 11.25 1.60
CA LEU A 28 1.20 10.10 1.81
C LEU A 28 0.13 9.99 0.72
N VAL A 29 -0.46 11.11 0.27
CA VAL A 29 -1.35 11.10 -0.91
C VAL A 29 -0.64 10.56 -2.15
N GLY A 30 0.57 11.06 -2.41
CA GLY A 30 1.42 10.56 -3.50
C GLY A 30 1.77 9.08 -3.37
N THR A 31 2.01 8.60 -2.14
CA THR A 31 2.30 7.19 -1.84
C THR A 31 1.10 6.29 -2.16
N SER A 32 -0.12 6.77 -2.00
CA SER A 32 -1.33 5.99 -2.30
C SER A 32 -1.84 6.16 -3.73
N PHE A 33 -1.37 7.16 -4.47
CA PHE A 33 -1.86 7.47 -5.82
C PHE A 33 -1.66 6.35 -6.86
N PRO A 34 -0.52 5.66 -6.96
CA PRO A 34 -0.27 4.71 -8.07
C PRO A 34 -1.28 3.57 -8.18
N ASP A 35 -1.95 3.24 -7.07
CA ASP A 35 -2.98 2.21 -6.99
C ASP A 35 -4.37 2.66 -7.47
N ILE A 36 -4.57 3.95 -7.81
CA ILE A 36 -5.77 4.42 -8.53
C ILE A 36 -6.03 3.62 -9.82
N ARG A 37 -4.98 3.03 -10.40
CA ARG A 37 -5.07 2.10 -11.53
C ARG A 37 -6.03 0.94 -11.31
N TYR A 38 -6.33 0.55 -10.07
CA TYR A 38 -7.32 -0.49 -9.78
C TYR A 38 -8.73 -0.10 -10.24
N LEU A 39 -9.01 1.21 -10.35
CA LEU A 39 -10.23 1.74 -10.97
C LEU A 39 -10.24 1.61 -12.51
N ARG A 40 -9.17 1.08 -13.11
CA ARG A 40 -8.98 0.90 -14.57
C ARG A 40 -8.98 2.21 -15.36
N VAL A 41 -8.64 3.32 -14.72
CA VAL A 41 -8.59 4.66 -15.32
C VAL A 41 -7.21 5.04 -15.84
N ILE A 42 -6.17 4.34 -15.40
CA ILE A 42 -4.77 4.56 -15.78
C ILE A 42 -4.01 3.23 -15.78
N LYS A 43 -2.96 3.10 -16.60
CA LYS A 43 -2.11 1.91 -16.67
C LYS A 43 -0.95 1.98 -15.68
N ARG A 44 -0.43 0.82 -15.26
CA ARG A 44 0.66 0.72 -14.28
C ARG A 44 1.91 1.45 -14.77
N GLU A 45 2.27 1.33 -16.03
CA GLU A 45 3.49 1.90 -16.61
C GLU A 45 3.49 3.43 -16.57
N GLN A 46 2.32 4.05 -16.43
CA GLN A 46 2.17 5.50 -16.35
C GLN A 46 2.45 6.03 -14.94
N THR A 47 2.36 5.19 -13.90
CA THR A 47 2.58 5.56 -12.50
C THR A 47 3.75 4.83 -11.86
N HIS A 48 4.39 3.88 -12.55
CA HIS A 48 5.48 3.05 -12.02
C HIS A 48 6.74 3.13 -12.89
N PRO A 49 7.47 4.26 -12.88
CA PRO A 49 8.82 4.32 -13.43
C PRO A 49 9.74 3.24 -12.82
N LYS A 50 10.73 2.79 -13.59
CA LYS A 50 11.69 1.76 -13.18
C LYS A 50 12.94 2.39 -12.57
N ASN A 51 13.70 1.59 -11.81
CA ASN A 51 15.03 1.94 -11.28
C ASN A 51 15.07 3.15 -10.34
N ILE A 52 14.02 3.31 -9.52
CA ILE A 52 13.93 4.37 -8.52
C ILE A 52 14.91 4.11 -7.36
N THR A 53 15.61 5.16 -6.93
CA THR A 53 16.50 5.20 -5.77
C THR A 53 15.97 6.14 -4.70
N LEU A 54 16.47 6.03 -3.47
CA LEU A 54 16.17 7.00 -2.40
C LEU A 54 16.60 8.44 -2.77
N SER A 55 17.64 8.60 -3.59
CA SER A 55 18.08 9.93 -4.03
C SER A 55 17.07 10.58 -4.96
N ASP A 56 16.47 9.80 -5.87
CA ASP A 56 15.43 10.32 -6.78
C ASP A 56 14.24 10.86 -5.99
N ILE A 57 13.81 10.11 -4.97
CA ILE A 57 12.69 10.47 -4.09
C ILE A 57 12.95 11.77 -3.34
N LYS A 58 14.18 11.99 -2.85
CA LYS A 58 14.58 13.22 -2.13
C LYS A 58 14.72 14.44 -3.03
N SER A 59 14.79 14.24 -4.35
CA SER A 59 15.06 15.30 -5.33
C SER A 59 13.81 15.92 -5.96
N VAL A 60 12.63 15.43 -5.59
CA VAL A 60 11.34 15.83 -6.16
C VAL A 60 10.39 16.39 -5.10
N GLU A 61 9.35 17.08 -5.57
CA GLU A 61 8.29 17.60 -4.72
C GLU A 61 7.52 16.49 -3.97
N SER A 62 6.92 16.86 -2.85
CA SER A 62 6.34 15.94 -1.86
C SER A 62 5.44 14.84 -2.45
N PHE A 63 4.49 15.20 -3.33
CA PHE A 63 3.61 14.23 -3.97
C PHE A 63 4.38 13.24 -4.85
N ASN A 64 5.26 13.73 -5.72
CA ASN A 64 6.09 12.91 -6.59
C ASN A 64 7.06 12.04 -5.77
N GLY A 65 7.58 12.56 -4.65
CA GLY A 65 8.38 11.79 -3.70
C GLY A 65 7.59 10.60 -3.16
N GLY A 66 6.36 10.83 -2.72
CA GLY A 66 5.46 9.77 -2.28
C GLY A 66 5.20 8.72 -3.36
N LEU A 67 4.91 9.16 -4.58
CA LEU A 67 4.67 8.28 -5.73
C LEU A 67 5.89 7.39 -6.03
N LEU A 68 7.09 7.97 -6.01
CA LEU A 68 8.32 7.21 -6.20
C LEU A 68 8.58 6.26 -5.02
N PHE A 69 8.25 6.67 -3.79
CA PHE A 69 8.38 5.84 -2.60
C PHE A 69 7.42 4.64 -2.58
N HIS A 70 6.21 4.78 -3.12
CA HIS A 70 5.30 3.64 -3.36
C HIS A 70 5.99 2.52 -4.12
N ILE A 71 6.69 2.86 -5.21
CA ILE A 71 7.37 1.90 -6.09
C ILE A 71 8.55 1.25 -5.36
N LEU A 72 9.26 2.04 -4.54
CA LEU A 72 10.34 1.53 -3.71
C LEU A 72 9.82 0.53 -2.66
N ILE A 73 8.72 0.85 -1.95
CA ILE A 73 8.05 -0.07 -1.02
C ILE A 73 7.68 -1.37 -1.77
N ASP A 74 7.07 -1.25 -2.94
CA ASP A 74 6.67 -2.38 -3.76
C ASP A 74 7.81 -3.35 -4.05
N ARG A 75 8.98 -2.80 -4.43
CA ARG A 75 10.20 -3.55 -4.73
C ARG A 75 10.81 -4.18 -3.47
N VAL A 76 11.03 -3.37 -2.43
CA VAL A 76 11.65 -3.81 -1.17
C VAL A 76 10.82 -4.92 -0.52
N ARG A 77 9.50 -4.73 -0.46
CA ARG A 77 8.57 -5.75 0.03
C ARG A 77 8.69 -7.03 -0.77
N GLU A 78 8.62 -6.96 -2.11
CA GLU A 78 8.66 -8.17 -2.93
C GLU A 78 9.97 -8.95 -2.77
N ASN A 79 11.12 -8.25 -2.78
CA ASN A 79 12.43 -8.87 -2.56
C ASN A 79 12.49 -9.57 -1.20
N TYR A 80 12.08 -8.87 -0.13
CA TYR A 80 12.10 -9.44 1.22
C TYR A 80 11.21 -10.68 1.34
N MET A 81 10.00 -10.66 0.77
CA MET A 81 9.08 -11.79 0.81
C MET A 81 9.64 -13.01 0.07
N GLN A 82 10.31 -12.79 -1.06
CA GLN A 82 10.95 -13.86 -1.85
C GLN A 82 12.18 -14.43 -1.15
N GLU A 83 13.04 -13.59 -0.58
CA GLU A 83 14.25 -14.01 0.15
C GLU A 83 13.92 -14.85 1.39
N ASN A 84 12.77 -14.61 2.00
CA ASN A 84 12.28 -15.38 3.15
C ASN A 84 11.38 -16.56 2.76
N ASP A 85 11.26 -16.86 1.46
CA ASP A 85 10.45 -17.96 0.90
C ASP A 85 9.01 -18.00 1.45
N ILE A 86 8.42 -16.83 1.72
CA ILE A 86 7.14 -16.78 2.45
C ILE A 86 6.01 -17.44 1.68
N TYR A 87 6.08 -17.41 0.34
CA TYR A 87 5.05 -17.96 -0.54
C TYR A 87 5.00 -19.49 -0.50
N SER A 88 6.09 -20.18 -0.12
CA SER A 88 6.09 -21.64 0.06
C SER A 88 5.34 -22.09 1.32
N LEU A 89 5.12 -21.16 2.26
CA LEU A 89 4.40 -21.40 3.52
C LEU A 89 2.89 -21.23 3.38
N MET A 90 2.40 -20.96 2.17
CA MET A 90 1.03 -20.54 1.91
C MET A 90 0.28 -21.53 1.00
N PRO A 91 -1.07 -21.56 1.07
CA PRO A 91 -1.86 -22.33 0.13
C PRO A 91 -1.58 -21.95 -1.33
N ALA A 92 -1.59 -22.95 -2.22
CA ALA A 92 -1.49 -22.72 -3.64
C ALA A 92 -2.74 -21.99 -4.16
N SER A 93 -2.61 -20.71 -4.47
CA SER A 93 -3.70 -19.87 -4.98
C SER A 93 -3.14 -18.81 -5.93
N LYS A 94 -3.92 -18.47 -6.97
CA LYS A 94 -3.60 -17.34 -7.86
C LYS A 94 -3.76 -15.98 -7.16
N LEU A 95 -4.44 -15.95 -6.02
CA LEU A 95 -4.71 -14.76 -5.21
C LEU A 95 -3.83 -14.70 -3.96
N ILE A 96 -2.82 -15.57 -3.85
CA ILE A 96 -2.06 -15.69 -2.60
C ILE A 96 -1.26 -14.44 -2.27
N THR A 97 -0.70 -13.78 -3.29
CA THR A 97 0.00 -12.51 -3.11
C THR A 97 -0.95 -11.43 -2.62
N GLN A 98 -2.18 -11.37 -3.12
CA GLN A 98 -3.21 -10.43 -2.65
C GLN A 98 -3.62 -10.74 -1.21
N THR A 99 -3.79 -12.03 -0.88
CA THR A 99 -4.12 -12.49 0.47
C THR A 99 -3.06 -12.05 1.49
N LEU A 100 -1.77 -12.22 1.16
CA LEU A 100 -0.67 -11.78 2.03
C LEU A 100 -0.69 -10.27 2.26
N LYS A 101 -0.95 -9.46 1.23
CA LYS A 101 -1.02 -7.99 1.40
C LYS A 101 -2.14 -7.55 2.34
N LEU A 102 -3.27 -8.28 2.35
CA LEU A 102 -4.37 -7.98 3.26
C LEU A 102 -4.04 -8.38 4.71
N LEU A 103 -3.28 -9.46 4.88
CA LEU A 103 -2.72 -9.79 6.20
C LEU A 103 -1.77 -8.68 6.67
N GLU A 104 -0.91 -8.16 5.79
CA GLU A 104 -0.02 -7.03 6.11
C GLU A 104 -0.82 -5.79 6.54
N ASP A 105 -1.85 -5.39 5.78
CA ASP A 105 -2.73 -4.27 6.14
C ASP A 105 -3.38 -4.47 7.52
N GLU A 106 -3.91 -5.67 7.80
CA GLU A 106 -4.51 -6.00 9.11
C GLU A 106 -3.49 -5.91 10.25
N LEU A 107 -2.27 -6.43 10.07
CA LEU A 107 -1.23 -6.44 11.09
C LEU A 107 -0.58 -5.07 11.30
N PHE A 108 -0.52 -4.24 10.26
CA PHE A 108 0.15 -2.95 10.28
C PHE A 108 -0.78 -1.80 10.63
N TYR A 109 -2.09 -1.98 10.57
CA TYR A 109 -3.06 -0.93 10.92
C TYR A 109 -2.79 -0.30 12.30
N ASP A 110 -2.50 -1.12 13.31
CA ASP A 110 -2.26 -0.66 14.69
C ASP A 110 -0.88 0.00 14.88
N ARG A 111 -0.07 0.13 13.81
CA ARG A 111 1.23 0.83 13.85
C ARG A 111 1.12 2.32 13.63
N LEU A 112 -0.07 2.80 13.24
CA LEU A 112 -0.38 4.21 13.09
C LEU A 112 -1.62 4.53 13.92
N GLU A 113 -1.53 5.54 14.79
CA GLU A 113 -2.61 5.85 15.72
C GLU A 113 -3.65 6.82 15.14
N ASN A 114 -3.21 7.75 14.28
CA ASN A 114 -4.05 8.88 13.85
C ASN A 114 -4.61 8.70 12.43
N TRP A 115 -5.35 7.62 12.21
CA TRP A 115 -6.01 7.34 10.93
C TRP A 115 -7.00 8.42 10.52
N GLY A 116 -7.62 9.13 11.46
CA GLY A 116 -8.49 10.27 11.15
C GLY A 116 -7.75 11.41 10.46
N LEU A 117 -6.55 11.76 10.94
CA LEU A 117 -5.69 12.75 10.27
C LEU A 117 -5.23 12.26 8.90
N VAL A 118 -4.75 11.02 8.80
CA VAL A 118 -4.32 10.44 7.51
C VAL A 118 -5.47 10.42 6.50
N SER A 119 -6.67 10.04 6.93
CA SER A 119 -7.87 10.05 6.09
C SER A 119 -8.19 11.46 5.58
N SER A 120 -7.98 12.50 6.40
CA SER A 120 -8.22 13.89 5.98
C SER A 120 -7.27 14.40 4.90
N TYR A 121 -6.10 13.77 4.71
CA TYR A 121 -5.20 14.12 3.61
C TYR A 121 -5.81 13.85 2.23
N PHE A 122 -6.83 13.00 2.15
CA PHE A 122 -7.57 12.67 0.94
C PHE A 122 -8.87 13.49 0.78
N ASP A 123 -9.08 14.55 1.58
CA ASP A 123 -10.28 15.41 1.47
C ASP A 123 -10.25 16.29 0.20
N ASN A 124 -9.07 16.54 -0.35
CA ASN A 124 -8.87 17.42 -1.51
C ASN A 124 -8.04 16.74 -2.59
N VAL A 125 -8.40 17.00 -3.85
CA VAL A 125 -7.58 16.62 -5.00
C VAL A 125 -6.40 17.58 -5.13
N LEU A 126 -5.19 17.04 -5.18
CA LEU A 126 -3.98 17.82 -5.44
C LEU A 126 -3.85 18.11 -6.94
N SER A 127 -3.30 19.27 -7.29
CA SER A 127 -3.01 19.62 -8.69
C SER A 127 -2.12 18.58 -9.37
N GLU A 128 -1.17 18.04 -8.63
CA GLU A 128 -0.19 17.04 -9.04
C GLU A 128 -0.87 15.73 -9.49
N GLU A 129 -2.01 15.37 -8.89
CA GLU A 129 -2.80 14.19 -9.30
C GLU A 129 -3.43 14.34 -10.69
N LEU A 130 -3.76 15.58 -11.06
CA LEU A 130 -4.39 15.92 -12.33
C LEU A 130 -3.38 16.11 -13.49
N GLU A 131 -2.08 16.05 -13.20
CA GLU A 131 -1.04 15.97 -14.23
C GLU A 131 -1.02 14.60 -14.94
N TYR A 132 -1.60 13.58 -14.29
CA TYR A 132 -1.80 12.25 -14.86
C TYR A 132 -3.07 12.19 -15.71
N PRO A 133 -3.16 11.26 -16.68
CA PRO A 133 -4.33 11.12 -17.56
C PRO A 133 -5.53 10.44 -16.85
N VAL A 134 -5.94 11.02 -15.73
CA VAL A 134 -7.11 10.66 -14.92
C VAL A 134 -8.06 11.85 -14.84
N LYS A 135 -9.34 11.61 -14.56
CA LYS A 135 -10.29 12.70 -14.33
C LYS A 135 -10.39 12.97 -12.83
N GLU A 136 -10.65 14.22 -12.45
CA GLU A 136 -10.86 14.61 -11.05
C GLU A 136 -11.90 13.72 -10.34
N LYS A 137 -12.99 13.37 -11.02
CA LYS A 137 -14.00 12.44 -10.49
C LYS A 137 -13.46 11.05 -10.13
N ASP A 138 -12.43 10.58 -10.85
CA ASP A 138 -11.82 9.28 -10.64
C ASP A 138 -10.86 9.34 -9.45
N VAL A 139 -10.14 10.47 -9.29
CA VAL A 139 -9.33 10.78 -8.10
C VAL A 139 -10.22 10.86 -6.85
N LEU A 140 -11.31 11.62 -6.90
CA LEU A 140 -12.28 11.70 -5.80
C LEU A 140 -12.89 10.34 -5.45
N LYS A 141 -13.13 9.48 -6.44
CA LYS A 141 -13.60 8.11 -6.20
C LYS A 141 -12.53 7.30 -5.47
N TRP A 142 -11.27 7.41 -5.87
CA TRP A 142 -10.15 6.73 -5.22
C TRP A 142 -9.94 7.22 -3.79
N HIS A 143 -9.93 8.53 -3.57
CA HIS A 143 -9.83 9.14 -2.25
C HIS A 143 -10.93 8.63 -1.32
N LYS A 144 -12.20 8.67 -1.74
CA LYS A 144 -13.31 8.15 -0.94
C LYS A 144 -13.17 6.66 -0.60
N LEU A 145 -12.68 5.86 -1.54
CA LEU A 145 -12.43 4.44 -1.32
C LEU A 145 -11.33 4.24 -0.26
N LEU A 146 -10.23 4.98 -0.36
CA LEU A 146 -9.17 4.97 0.65
C LEU A 146 -9.71 5.39 2.01
N GLN A 147 -10.37 6.54 2.11
CA GLN A 147 -10.95 7.05 3.36
C GLN A 147 -11.87 6.03 4.03
N SER A 148 -12.72 5.35 3.25
CA SER A 148 -13.57 4.26 3.76
C SER A 148 -12.75 3.09 4.29
N TYR A 149 -11.73 2.64 3.54
CA TYR A 149 -10.91 1.48 3.91
C TYR A 149 -9.99 1.77 5.12
N LEU A 150 -9.57 3.02 5.30
CA LEU A 150 -8.72 3.46 6.43
C LEU A 150 -9.53 3.75 7.71
N SER A 151 -10.86 3.88 7.61
CA SER A 151 -11.73 4.32 8.70
C SER A 151 -11.76 3.39 9.91
N GLU A 152 -11.49 2.11 9.69
CA GLU A 152 -11.34 1.10 10.74
C GLU A 152 -10.32 0.03 10.35
N LYS A 153 -9.85 -0.72 11.34
CA LYS A 153 -8.95 -1.85 11.11
C LYS A 153 -9.61 -2.84 10.13
N PRO A 154 -8.88 -3.37 9.12
CA PRO A 154 -9.46 -4.26 8.12
C PRO A 154 -10.25 -5.42 8.74
N THR A 155 -11.53 -5.49 8.40
CA THR A 155 -12.45 -6.58 8.74
C THR A 155 -12.78 -7.37 7.47
N LEU A 156 -13.54 -8.46 7.62
CA LEU A 156 -14.10 -9.17 6.47
C LEU A 156 -14.93 -8.23 5.58
N GLU A 157 -15.79 -7.42 6.20
CA GLU A 157 -16.70 -6.54 5.49
C GLU A 157 -15.94 -5.41 4.79
N THR A 158 -15.00 -4.75 5.47
CA THR A 158 -14.27 -3.63 4.84
C THR A 158 -13.38 -4.10 3.68
N ARG A 159 -12.80 -5.29 3.76
CA ARG A 159 -12.04 -5.89 2.66
C ARG A 159 -12.94 -6.26 1.49
N LYS A 160 -14.12 -6.83 1.76
CA LYS A 160 -15.10 -7.15 0.74
C LYS A 160 -15.57 -5.88 0.01
N ASP A 161 -15.97 -4.85 0.73
CA ASP A 161 -16.39 -3.56 0.18
C ASP A 161 -15.27 -2.94 -0.68
N PHE A 162 -14.03 -2.96 -0.19
CA PHE A 162 -12.88 -2.47 -0.93
C PHE A 162 -12.66 -3.25 -2.22
N PHE A 163 -12.75 -4.58 -2.17
CA PHE A 163 -12.60 -5.49 -3.31
C PHE A 163 -13.66 -5.31 -4.38
N GLU A 164 -14.93 -5.22 -3.98
CA GLU A 164 -16.03 -4.95 -4.90
C GLU A 164 -15.82 -3.61 -5.62
N ALA A 165 -15.38 -2.58 -4.90
CA ALA A 165 -15.09 -1.27 -5.47
C ALA A 165 -13.95 -1.27 -6.51
N ILE A 166 -13.03 -2.24 -6.42
CA ILE A 166 -11.93 -2.46 -7.38
C ILE A 166 -12.16 -3.63 -8.35
N TYR A 167 -13.42 -4.06 -8.51
CA TYR A 167 -13.85 -5.07 -9.48
C TYR A 167 -13.35 -6.49 -9.21
N PHE A 168 -13.17 -6.87 -7.95
CA PHE A 168 -13.04 -8.28 -7.55
C PHE A 168 -14.41 -8.98 -7.56
N THR A 169 -14.44 -10.26 -7.93
CA THR A 169 -15.65 -11.08 -7.85
C THR A 169 -15.89 -11.58 -6.43
N GLU A 170 -17.13 -11.90 -6.09
CA GLU A 170 -17.50 -12.51 -4.80
C GLU A 170 -16.73 -13.83 -4.55
N GLU A 171 -16.55 -14.63 -5.61
CA GLU A 171 -15.75 -15.87 -5.55
C GLU A 171 -14.29 -15.59 -5.15
N ASN A 172 -13.66 -14.59 -5.77
CA ASN A 172 -12.29 -14.19 -5.42
C ASN A 172 -12.21 -13.65 -3.99
N ALA A 173 -13.20 -12.87 -3.56
CA ALA A 173 -13.26 -12.35 -2.19
C ALA A 173 -13.35 -13.52 -1.18
N LYS A 174 -14.19 -14.51 -1.46
CA LYS A 174 -14.30 -15.70 -0.62
C LYS A 174 -12.99 -16.50 -0.57
N GLU A 175 -12.37 -16.77 -1.73
CA GLU A 175 -11.09 -17.51 -1.78
C GLU A 175 -10.00 -16.80 -0.97
N VAL A 176 -9.91 -15.48 -1.08
CA VAL A 176 -8.97 -14.67 -0.30
C VAL A 176 -9.24 -14.81 1.20
N GLU A 177 -10.48 -14.74 1.65
CA GLU A 177 -10.80 -14.85 3.08
C GLU A 177 -10.52 -16.23 3.65
N ASP A 178 -10.83 -17.29 2.90
CA ASP A 178 -10.50 -18.67 3.27
C ASP A 178 -8.96 -18.82 3.41
N ASN A 179 -8.19 -18.31 2.45
CA ASN A 179 -6.73 -18.34 2.51
C ASN A 179 -6.17 -17.45 3.63
N LEU A 180 -6.79 -16.30 3.88
CA LEU A 180 -6.40 -15.35 4.92
C LEU A 180 -6.51 -16.00 6.30
N ALA A 181 -7.60 -16.74 6.56
CA ALA A 181 -7.77 -17.50 7.79
C ALA A 181 -6.64 -18.53 8.00
N ILE A 182 -6.20 -19.21 6.93
CA ILE A 182 -5.10 -20.16 6.98
C ILE A 182 -3.79 -19.45 7.32
N ILE A 183 -3.41 -18.42 6.56
CA ILE A 183 -2.10 -17.76 6.77
C ILE A 183 -2.04 -16.96 8.08
N ARG A 184 -3.17 -16.42 8.57
CA ARG A 184 -3.27 -15.76 9.87
C ARG A 184 -2.95 -16.70 11.04
N SER A 185 -3.18 -18.00 10.85
CA SER A 185 -2.88 -19.02 11.85
C SER A 185 -1.44 -19.57 11.78
N ASN A 186 -0.65 -19.17 10.77
CA ASN A 186 0.71 -19.67 10.58
C ASN A 186 1.75 -18.78 11.30
N PRO A 187 2.37 -19.23 12.40
CA PRO A 187 3.28 -18.40 13.18
C PRO A 187 4.52 -17.95 12.39
N LYS A 188 4.98 -18.76 11.43
CA LYS A 188 6.15 -18.42 10.62
C LYS A 188 5.86 -17.29 9.65
N VAL A 189 4.66 -17.28 9.05
CA VAL A 189 4.19 -16.17 8.21
C VAL A 189 4.11 -14.88 9.05
N LEU A 190 3.51 -14.95 10.23
CA LEU A 190 3.42 -13.79 11.14
C LEU A 190 4.79 -13.27 11.57
N GLU A 191 5.75 -14.16 11.86
CA GLU A 191 7.14 -13.79 12.19
C GLU A 191 7.82 -13.06 11.02
N ILE A 192 7.69 -13.57 9.79
CA ILE A 192 8.30 -12.97 8.60
C ILE A 192 7.70 -11.58 8.33
N VAL A 193 6.37 -11.45 8.35
CA VAL A 193 5.67 -10.17 8.14
C VAL A 193 5.97 -9.16 9.26
N GLY A 194 6.02 -9.62 10.51
CA GLY A 194 6.40 -8.77 11.64
C GLY A 194 7.85 -8.28 11.55
N SER A 195 8.77 -9.15 11.12
CA SER A 195 10.18 -8.81 10.93
C SER A 195 10.37 -7.85 9.75
N PHE A 196 9.58 -8.00 8.67
CA PHE A 196 9.58 -7.06 7.55
C PHE A 196 9.32 -5.62 8.02
N TYR A 197 8.25 -5.40 8.78
CA TYR A 197 7.96 -4.07 9.33
C TYR A 197 9.06 -3.57 10.28
N LYS A 198 9.58 -4.45 11.14
CA LYS A 198 10.61 -4.10 12.11
C LYS A 198 11.90 -3.62 11.44
N ASP A 199 12.32 -4.29 10.38
CA ASP A 199 13.61 -4.05 9.72
C ASP A 199 13.51 -3.19 8.45
N PHE A 200 12.31 -2.65 8.13
CA PHE A 200 12.05 -1.92 6.90
C PHE A 200 13.03 -0.76 6.62
N ASP A 201 13.41 0.01 7.64
CA ASP A 201 14.41 1.09 7.56
C ASP A 201 15.78 0.58 7.10
N LYS A 202 16.21 -0.58 7.62
CA LYS A 202 17.47 -1.22 7.20
C LYS A 202 17.38 -1.74 5.78
N LEU A 203 16.24 -2.28 5.39
CA LEU A 203 16.00 -2.80 4.04
C LEU A 203 16.07 -1.67 3.01
N LEU A 204 15.54 -0.48 3.33
CA LEU A 204 15.61 0.70 2.46
C LEU A 204 17.05 1.13 2.14
N ASN A 205 17.97 1.03 3.12
CA ASN A 205 19.37 1.44 2.91
C ASN A 205 20.15 0.51 1.96
N ASN A 206 19.63 -0.69 1.71
CA ASN A 206 20.22 -1.68 0.80
C ASN A 206 19.48 -1.77 -0.55
N ALA A 207 18.47 -0.92 -0.78
CA ALA A 207 17.50 -1.04 -1.88
C ALA A 207 17.81 -0.21 -3.12
#